data_AF-A0A512U9S8-F1
#
_entry.id   AF-A0A512U9S8-F1
#
_cell.length_a   1.000
_cell.length_b   1.000
_cell.length_c   1.000
_cell.angle_alpha   90.00
_cell.angle_beta   90.00
_cell.angle_gamma   90.00
#
_symmetry.space_group_name_H-M   'P 1'
#
loop_
_entity.id
_entity.type
_entity.pdbx_description
1 polymer ?
#
loop_
_entity_poly.entity_id
_entity_poly.type
_entity_poly.pdbx_seq_one_letter_code
_entity_poly.pdbx_strand_id
1 'polypeptide(L)'
;MSLEHDESLMDRLSPAQTPEVELSAEEKKLQQVVAEKQQLMVDQSRAFMETLFAENSTIPVKVKNVQTTNSQHFRDSFLRHQMKPLLDRDLVTLADLLAGIDEAYFRLAKHDVLEQCQVTLHQLPKQAWSRSRPHTLDIVPVFNIFPQKKFYAKTGTNIGNGEGDGYIQFQLKNLFGGAENVVFDAITGTKTPSSYLLNYSQPILNDSRFLWDSSCFVNTRKLDWIQSSVDTKGITHKMTTRVDSKVNFDVSFENAWRQLSNNGSRSMQVIRQSKDTLKSSILFNFKYDTRDHPTTPSVGTFARVGLEKCGLFSFNNVAFTKLVWEGQTARRLNENHTIIASNRAGALFGTGGRPSNVLDRFHLGGPNDVRSFLLQGLGPKDNNSSVGGDYFVSGGLSLISHIPKTPRDTNFKFHTFFNYGRLVKGGGGSFSDVARKLSREYSTSIGAGILYNHPQARFELNFVLPLTAHSTDYLRKGIQYGVGISFL
;
A
#
# COMPACT_ATOMS: atom_id res chain seq x y z
N MET A 1 -21.74 -6.37 59.35
CA MET A 1 -22.40 -7.58 58.84
C MET A 1 -23.80 -7.18 58.41
N SER A 2 -24.22 -7.15 57.16
CA SER A 2 -23.63 -7.24 55.81
C SER A 2 -24.84 -6.90 54.92
N LEU A 3 -24.92 -5.77 54.21
CA LEU A 3 -24.43 -5.54 52.84
C LEU A 3 -24.51 -6.74 51.86
N GLU A 4 -25.43 -7.69 52.08
CA GLU A 4 -25.55 -8.88 51.20
C GLU A 4 -26.90 -9.01 50.47
N HIS A 5 -27.85 -8.08 50.65
CA HIS A 5 -29.18 -8.23 50.02
C HIS A 5 -29.41 -7.39 48.76
N ASP A 6 -28.68 -6.28 48.57
CA ASP A 6 -28.85 -5.39 47.40
C ASP A 6 -27.93 -5.70 46.22
N GLU A 7 -26.85 -6.47 46.40
CA GLU A 7 -26.01 -6.93 45.28
C GLU A 7 -26.75 -7.93 44.36
N SER A 8 -27.78 -8.61 44.88
CA SER A 8 -28.52 -9.64 44.14
C SER A 8 -29.44 -9.12 43.03
N LEU A 9 -29.77 -7.82 43.04
CA LEU A 9 -30.61 -7.18 42.01
C LEU A 9 -29.78 -6.55 40.90
N MET A 10 -28.60 -6.00 41.21
CA MET A 10 -27.70 -5.42 40.21
C MET A 10 -26.98 -6.49 39.37
N ASP A 11 -26.64 -7.65 39.96
CA ASP A 11 -26.04 -8.77 39.21
C ASP A 11 -26.99 -9.39 38.17
N ARG A 12 -28.31 -9.25 38.37
CA ARG A 12 -29.35 -9.69 37.42
C ARG A 12 -29.57 -8.73 36.25
N LEU A 13 -28.95 -7.54 36.28
CA LEU A 13 -28.98 -6.56 35.20
C LEU A 13 -27.68 -6.51 34.39
N SER A 14 -26.74 -7.42 34.67
CA SER A 14 -25.64 -7.70 33.74
C SER A 14 -26.22 -8.29 32.45
N PRO A 15 -25.77 -7.88 31.25
CA PRO A 15 -26.26 -8.46 30.01
C PRO A 15 -25.81 -9.92 29.99
N ALA A 16 -26.73 -10.81 30.34
CA ALA A 16 -26.57 -12.23 30.12
C ALA A 16 -26.07 -12.39 28.68
N GLN A 17 -24.88 -12.99 28.53
CA GLN A 17 -24.44 -13.53 27.26
C GLN A 17 -25.62 -14.32 26.72
N THR A 18 -26.24 -13.81 25.66
CA THR A 18 -27.37 -14.45 25.03
C THR A 18 -26.86 -15.84 24.66
N PRO A 19 -27.45 -16.94 25.19
CA PRO A 19 -27.05 -18.25 24.72
C PRO A 19 -27.26 -18.21 23.20
N GLU A 20 -26.24 -18.58 22.43
CA GLU A 20 -26.43 -18.87 21.01
C GLU A 20 -27.46 -20.00 20.94
N VAL A 21 -28.73 -19.62 20.85
CA VAL A 21 -29.82 -20.55 20.60
C VAL A 21 -29.46 -21.17 19.26
N GLU A 22 -29.18 -22.47 19.25
CA GLU A 22 -29.01 -23.24 18.03
C GLU A 22 -30.34 -23.19 17.27
N LEU A 23 -30.52 -22.12 16.50
CA LEU A 23 -31.70 -21.88 15.67
C LEU A 23 -31.92 -23.11 14.79
N SER A 24 -33.14 -23.63 14.82
CA SER A 24 -33.54 -24.74 13.97
C SER A 24 -33.29 -24.38 12.49
N ALA A 25 -33.11 -25.39 11.64
CA ALA A 25 -32.85 -25.17 10.20
C ALA A 25 -33.97 -24.34 9.52
N GLU A 26 -35.19 -24.39 10.06
CA GLU A 26 -36.33 -23.61 9.57
C GLU A 26 -36.29 -22.15 10.05
N GLU A 27 -35.92 -21.90 11.31
CA GLU A 27 -35.78 -20.53 11.83
C GLU A 27 -34.62 -19.79 11.16
N LYS A 28 -33.50 -20.47 10.88
CA LYS A 28 -32.39 -19.89 10.10
C LYS A 28 -32.84 -19.51 8.69
N LYS A 29 -33.64 -20.35 8.03
CA LYS A 29 -34.22 -20.05 6.71
C LYS A 29 -35.20 -18.88 6.79
N LEU A 30 -36.06 -18.82 7.81
CA LEU A 30 -37.00 -17.71 8.01
C LEU A 30 -36.25 -16.40 8.24
N GLN A 31 -35.21 -16.38 9.07
CA GLN A 31 -34.37 -15.21 9.27
C GLN A 31 -33.68 -14.75 7.98
N GLN A 32 -33.17 -15.69 7.16
CA GLN A 32 -32.59 -15.37 5.86
C GLN A 32 -33.63 -14.72 4.93
N VAL A 33 -34.84 -15.27 4.85
CA VAL A 33 -35.93 -14.73 4.02
C VAL A 33 -36.39 -13.36 4.53
N VAL A 34 -36.46 -13.16 5.84
CA VAL A 34 -36.80 -11.85 6.44
C VAL A 34 -35.71 -10.82 6.15
N ALA A 35 -34.44 -11.19 6.29
CA ALA A 35 -33.31 -10.32 5.97
C ALA A 35 -33.27 -9.96 4.48
N GLU A 36 -33.51 -10.93 3.60
CA GLU A 36 -33.60 -10.72 2.15
C GLU A 36 -34.76 -9.78 1.80
N LYS A 37 -35.94 -9.98 2.41
CA LYS A 37 -37.09 -9.08 2.23
C LYS A 37 -36.78 -7.67 2.73
N GLN A 38 -36.11 -7.53 3.87
CA GLN A 38 -35.71 -6.23 4.40
C GLN A 38 -34.71 -5.53 3.47
N GLN A 39 -33.70 -6.25 2.96
CA GLN A 39 -32.75 -5.72 1.99
C GLN A 39 -33.47 -5.27 0.71
N LEU A 40 -34.35 -6.10 0.17
CA LEU A 40 -35.12 -5.78 -1.03
C LEU A 40 -36.00 -4.54 -0.84
N MET A 41 -36.62 -4.39 0.33
CA MET A 41 -37.41 -3.19 0.66
C MET A 41 -36.54 -1.93 0.75
N VAL A 42 -35.35 -2.03 1.33
CA VAL A 42 -34.38 -0.93 1.37
C VAL A 42 -33.90 -0.57 -0.04
N ASP A 43 -33.61 -1.56 -0.88
CA ASP A 43 -33.19 -1.36 -2.26
C ASP A 43 -34.28 -0.70 -3.11
N GLN A 44 -35.54 -1.12 -2.95
CA GLN A 44 -36.69 -0.48 -3.60
C GLN A 44 -36.85 0.98 -3.16
N SER A 45 -36.75 1.24 -1.86
CA SER A 45 -36.82 2.61 -1.31
C SER A 45 -35.70 3.49 -1.87
N ARG A 46 -34.48 2.96 -1.92
CA ARG A 46 -33.32 3.63 -2.50
C ARG A 46 -33.52 3.95 -3.98
N ALA A 47 -33.94 2.96 -4.78
CA ALA A 47 -34.17 3.14 -6.21
C ALA A 47 -35.26 4.20 -6.47
N PHE A 48 -36.33 4.19 -5.69
CA PHE A 48 -37.37 5.22 -5.76
C PHE A 48 -36.81 6.62 -5.45
N MET A 49 -36.01 6.76 -4.40
CA MET A 49 -35.37 8.03 -4.07
C MET A 49 -34.42 8.50 -5.18
N GLU A 50 -33.63 7.61 -5.77
CA GLU A 50 -32.74 7.91 -6.91
C GLU A 50 -33.54 8.41 -8.12
N THR A 51 -34.68 7.78 -8.45
CA THR A 51 -35.57 8.26 -9.52
C THR A 51 -36.13 9.65 -9.22
N LEU A 52 -36.55 9.90 -7.98
CA LEU A 52 -37.12 11.19 -7.58
C LEU A 52 -36.08 12.31 -7.62
N PHE A 53 -34.82 12.04 -7.26
CA PHE A 53 -33.74 13.01 -7.42
C PHE A 53 -33.37 13.25 -8.88
N ALA A 54 -33.42 12.22 -9.73
CA ALA A 54 -33.16 12.36 -11.15
C ALA A 54 -34.22 13.24 -11.84
N GLU A 55 -35.50 13.01 -11.55
CA GLU A 55 -36.62 13.81 -12.07
C GLU A 55 -36.54 15.28 -11.63
N ASN A 56 -36.08 15.53 -10.40
CA ASN A 56 -35.99 16.86 -9.81
C ASN A 56 -34.59 17.49 -9.90
N SER A 57 -33.71 16.92 -10.72
CA SER A 57 -32.29 17.29 -10.81
C SER A 57 -32.05 18.77 -11.13
N THR A 58 -32.92 19.38 -11.94
CA THR A 58 -32.78 20.76 -12.43
C THR A 58 -33.36 21.83 -11.49
N ILE A 59 -33.92 21.44 -10.34
CA ILE A 59 -34.48 22.42 -9.40
C ILE A 59 -33.36 23.35 -8.91
N PRO A 60 -33.55 24.68 -8.96
CA PRO A 60 -32.55 25.62 -8.48
C PRO A 60 -32.55 25.65 -6.95
N VAL A 61 -31.39 25.42 -6.38
CA VAL A 61 -31.12 25.39 -4.94
C VAL A 61 -30.12 26.50 -4.59
N LYS A 62 -30.42 27.21 -3.51
CA LYS A 62 -29.54 28.21 -2.91
C LYS A 62 -28.99 27.66 -1.60
N VAL A 63 -27.68 27.47 -1.56
CA VAL A 63 -26.98 27.05 -0.33
C VAL A 63 -26.75 28.30 0.50
N LYS A 64 -27.42 28.39 1.66
CA LYS A 64 -27.32 29.58 2.52
C LYS A 64 -26.12 29.53 3.44
N ASN A 65 -25.85 28.34 3.98
CA ASN A 65 -24.77 28.09 4.91
C ASN A 65 -24.44 26.59 4.89
N VAL A 66 -23.22 26.23 5.26
CA VAL A 66 -22.79 24.85 5.49
C VAL A 66 -22.42 24.74 6.96
N GLN A 67 -23.11 23.87 7.70
CA GLN A 67 -22.85 23.68 9.12
C GLN A 67 -22.08 22.38 9.35
N THR A 68 -21.12 22.40 10.27
CA THR A 68 -20.40 21.21 10.71
C THR A 68 -20.60 21.02 12.21
N THR A 69 -21.14 19.88 12.63
CA THR A 69 -21.25 19.50 14.05
C THR A 69 -20.14 18.53 14.43
N ASN A 70 -19.75 18.52 15.71
CA ASN A 70 -18.66 17.69 16.26
C ASN A 70 -17.28 17.92 15.61
N SER A 71 -17.05 19.13 15.10
CA SER A 71 -15.83 19.50 14.37
C SER A 71 -14.71 20.11 15.23
N GLN A 72 -14.84 20.10 16.56
CA GLN A 72 -13.93 20.78 17.50
C GLN A 72 -12.46 20.35 17.39
N HIS A 73 -12.20 19.16 16.84
CA HIS A 73 -10.85 18.63 16.64
C HIS A 73 -10.21 19.05 15.31
N PHE A 74 -10.92 19.75 14.44
CA PHE A 74 -10.45 20.19 13.13
C PHE A 74 -10.28 21.70 13.09
N ARG A 75 -9.35 22.18 12.27
CA ARG A 75 -9.17 23.61 12.01
C ARG A 75 -10.25 24.11 11.06
N ASP A 76 -10.74 25.32 11.28
CA ASP A 76 -11.70 25.96 10.39
C ASP A 76 -11.17 26.09 8.96
N SER A 77 -9.88 26.40 8.81
CA SER A 77 -9.23 26.50 7.50
C SER A 77 -9.13 25.17 6.76
N PHE A 78 -9.02 24.07 7.51
CA PHE A 78 -9.09 22.72 6.96
C PHE A 78 -10.51 22.50 6.45
N LEU A 79 -11.51 22.48 7.35
CA LEU A 79 -12.91 22.20 7.01
C LEU A 79 -13.42 23.07 5.86
N ARG A 80 -13.11 24.36 5.86
CA ARG A 80 -13.49 25.28 4.78
C ARG A 80 -12.94 24.85 3.42
N HIS A 81 -11.73 24.30 3.37
CA HIS A 81 -11.15 23.77 2.14
C HIS A 81 -11.88 22.53 1.64
N GLN A 82 -12.26 21.60 2.52
CA GLN A 82 -13.02 20.42 2.10
C GLN A 82 -14.46 20.77 1.69
N MET A 83 -15.09 21.76 2.35
CA MET A 83 -16.43 22.25 2.02
C MET A 83 -16.47 23.20 0.82
N LYS A 84 -15.32 23.50 0.20
CA LYS A 84 -15.24 24.40 -0.95
C LYS A 84 -16.23 24.10 -2.09
N PRO A 85 -16.51 22.83 -2.48
CA PRO A 85 -17.50 22.52 -3.52
C PRO A 85 -18.89 23.09 -3.25
N LEU A 86 -19.25 23.26 -1.97
CA LEU A 86 -20.54 23.78 -1.52
C LEU A 86 -20.54 25.30 -1.27
N LEU A 87 -19.36 25.92 -1.20
CA LEU A 87 -19.19 27.33 -0.84
C LEU A 87 -18.85 28.23 -2.05
N ASP A 88 -18.39 27.65 -3.16
CA ASP A 88 -17.95 28.42 -4.33
C ASP A 88 -19.11 29.01 -5.16
N ARG A 89 -20.33 28.47 -5.04
CA ARG A 89 -21.50 28.88 -5.85
C ARG A 89 -22.72 29.09 -4.97
N ASP A 90 -23.34 30.27 -5.07
CA ASP A 90 -24.55 30.60 -4.31
C ASP A 90 -25.82 29.95 -4.88
N LEU A 91 -25.88 29.72 -6.18
CA LEU A 91 -27.03 29.12 -6.88
C LEU A 91 -26.54 27.91 -7.67
N VAL A 92 -27.08 26.75 -7.33
CA VAL A 92 -26.71 25.44 -7.89
C VAL A 92 -27.97 24.66 -8.24
N THR A 93 -27.88 23.66 -9.10
CA THR A 93 -28.98 22.70 -9.27
C THR A 93 -29.01 21.70 -8.12
N LEU A 94 -30.13 21.00 -7.92
CA LEU A 94 -30.21 19.93 -6.92
C LEU A 94 -29.16 18.84 -7.19
N ALA A 95 -28.95 18.49 -8.46
CA ALA A 95 -27.91 17.53 -8.85
C ALA A 95 -26.49 18.04 -8.50
N ASP A 96 -26.18 19.31 -8.78
CA ASP A 96 -24.89 19.89 -8.42
C ASP A 96 -24.67 19.94 -6.91
N LEU A 97 -25.73 20.22 -6.13
CA LEU A 97 -25.65 20.20 -4.67
C LEU A 97 -25.30 18.80 -4.15
N LEU A 98 -26.01 17.76 -4.62
CA LEU A 98 -25.75 16.38 -4.20
C LEU A 98 -24.33 15.95 -4.60
N ALA A 99 -23.91 16.24 -5.83
CA ALA A 99 -22.53 15.98 -6.26
C ALA A 99 -21.49 16.73 -5.42
N GLY A 100 -21.77 17.98 -5.03
CA GLY A 100 -20.90 18.77 -4.15
C GLY A 100 -20.83 18.23 -2.72
N ILE A 101 -21.93 17.66 -2.19
CA ILE A 101 -21.97 16.99 -0.89
C ILE A 101 -21.11 15.74 -0.94
N ASP A 102 -21.30 14.91 -1.97
CA ASP A 102 -20.51 13.70 -2.18
C ASP A 102 -19.03 14.04 -2.30
N GLU A 103 -18.68 15.05 -3.11
CA GLU A 103 -17.30 15.49 -3.26
C GLU A 103 -16.69 15.99 -1.93
N ALA A 104 -17.43 16.79 -1.15
CA ALA A 104 -16.98 17.25 0.16
C ALA A 104 -16.77 16.09 1.14
N TYR A 105 -17.69 15.11 1.15
CA TYR A 105 -17.57 13.88 1.94
C TYR A 105 -16.35 13.05 1.51
N PHE A 106 -16.18 12.80 0.22
CA PHE A 106 -15.04 12.03 -0.30
C PHE A 106 -13.70 12.70 0.03
N ARG A 107 -13.61 14.03 -0.11
CA ARG A 107 -12.42 14.80 0.27
C ARG A 107 -12.09 14.61 1.75
N LEU A 108 -13.08 14.68 2.64
CA LEU A 108 -12.86 14.44 4.08
C LEU A 108 -12.48 12.99 4.39
N ALA A 109 -13.19 12.01 3.81
CA ALA A 109 -12.96 10.59 4.05
C ALA A 109 -11.55 10.15 3.62
N LYS A 110 -11.04 10.73 2.53
CA LYS A 110 -9.70 10.44 1.96
C LYS A 110 -8.54 10.79 2.89
N HIS A 111 -8.77 11.65 3.88
CA HIS A 111 -7.77 11.99 4.89
C HIS A 111 -7.66 10.95 6.02
N ASP A 112 -8.54 9.95 6.08
CA ASP A 112 -8.56 8.90 7.12
C ASP A 112 -8.58 9.47 8.56
N VAL A 113 -9.36 10.54 8.74
CA VAL A 113 -9.60 11.22 10.02
C VAL A 113 -11.03 11.05 10.55
N LEU A 114 -11.89 10.42 9.74
CA LEU A 114 -13.31 10.22 10.03
C LEU A 114 -13.60 8.76 10.34
N GLU A 115 -14.31 8.50 11.43
CA GLU A 115 -14.89 7.18 11.71
C GLU A 115 -16.21 7.05 10.97
N GLN A 116 -17.04 8.10 11.07
CA GLN A 116 -18.31 8.21 10.38
C GLN A 116 -18.61 9.68 10.08
N CYS A 117 -19.33 9.95 9.00
CA CYS A 117 -19.93 11.27 8.76
C CYS A 117 -21.35 11.09 8.23
N GLN A 118 -22.28 11.82 8.85
CA GLN A 118 -23.68 11.84 8.46
C GLN A 118 -24.00 13.23 7.92
N VAL A 119 -24.71 13.29 6.80
CA VAL A 119 -25.12 14.57 6.19
C VAL A 119 -26.63 14.67 6.24
N THR A 120 -27.14 15.75 6.83
CA THR A 120 -28.57 16.06 6.83
C THR A 120 -28.82 17.36 6.06
N LEU A 121 -29.92 17.41 5.31
CA LEU A 121 -30.32 18.58 4.54
C LEU A 121 -31.50 19.24 5.22
N HIS A 122 -31.31 20.47 5.71
CA HIS A 122 -32.37 21.25 6.31
C HIS A 122 -32.85 22.30 5.31
N GLN A 123 -34.12 22.23 4.95
CA GLN A 123 -34.78 23.29 4.19
C GLN A 123 -35.15 24.43 5.13
N LEU A 124 -34.81 25.65 4.76
CA LEU A 124 -35.21 26.83 5.52
C LEU A 124 -36.68 27.19 5.20
N PRO A 125 -37.50 27.50 6.22
CA PRO A 125 -38.86 27.95 5.99
C PRO A 125 -38.83 29.26 5.20
N LYS A 126 -39.63 29.35 4.13
CA LYS A 126 -39.79 30.60 3.37
C LYS A 126 -40.50 31.62 4.25
N GLN A 127 -39.85 32.74 4.57
CA GLN A 127 -40.51 33.85 5.26
C GLN A 127 -41.58 34.46 4.34
N ALA A 128 -42.81 34.59 4.85
CA ALA A 128 -43.99 35.02 4.10
C ALA A 128 -43.85 36.40 3.42
N TRP A 129 -42.93 37.25 3.90
CA TRP A 129 -42.69 38.60 3.37
C TRP A 129 -41.40 38.73 2.53
N SER A 130 -40.68 37.63 2.30
CA SER A 130 -39.47 37.64 1.50
C SER A 130 -39.79 37.68 0.01
N ARG A 131 -39.23 38.66 -0.70
CA ARG A 131 -39.29 38.78 -2.17
C ARG A 131 -38.51 37.69 -2.94
N SER A 132 -38.01 36.65 -2.25
CA SER A 132 -37.31 35.54 -2.88
C SER A 132 -38.19 34.85 -3.93
N ARG A 133 -37.62 34.60 -5.12
CA ARG A 133 -38.32 33.99 -6.25
C ARG A 133 -38.97 32.67 -5.83
N PRO A 134 -40.24 32.39 -6.20
CA PRO A 134 -41.00 31.26 -5.66
C PRO A 134 -40.40 29.87 -5.97
N HIS A 135 -39.48 29.77 -6.94
CA HIS A 135 -38.95 28.51 -7.47
C HIS A 135 -37.60 28.06 -6.89
N THR A 136 -36.95 28.83 -6.00
CA THR A 136 -35.66 28.43 -5.41
C THR A 136 -35.84 27.76 -4.05
N LEU A 137 -35.12 26.65 -3.81
CA LEU A 137 -35.04 25.99 -2.51
C LEU A 137 -33.86 26.55 -1.71
N ASP A 138 -34.11 27.09 -0.52
CA ASP A 138 -33.05 27.51 0.40
C ASP A 138 -32.68 26.31 1.31
N ILE A 139 -31.48 25.76 1.15
CA ILE A 139 -31.02 24.56 1.86
C ILE A 139 -29.76 24.87 2.67
N VAL A 140 -29.66 24.24 3.85
CA VAL A 140 -28.49 24.23 4.73
C VAL A 140 -28.07 22.77 4.93
N PRO A 141 -26.98 22.30 4.29
CA PRO A 141 -26.37 21.03 4.61
C PRO A 141 -25.68 21.09 5.99
N VAL A 142 -25.96 20.09 6.82
CA VAL A 142 -25.35 19.90 8.15
C VAL A 142 -24.53 18.61 8.10
N PHE A 143 -23.22 18.75 8.24
CA PHE A 143 -22.26 17.65 8.32
C PHE A 143 -22.02 17.30 9.78
N ASN A 144 -22.55 16.16 10.22
CA ASN A 144 -22.25 15.59 11.52
C ASN A 144 -21.02 14.68 11.43
N ILE A 145 -19.91 15.16 11.98
CA ILE A 145 -18.59 14.55 11.82
C ILE A 145 -18.23 13.76 13.08
N PHE A 146 -17.96 12.46 12.95
CA PHE A 146 -17.40 11.65 14.03
C PHE A 146 -15.90 11.46 13.81
N PRO A 147 -15.03 12.19 14.53
CA PRO A 147 -13.59 12.10 14.35
C PRO A 147 -13.06 10.77 14.88
N GLN A 148 -12.05 10.21 14.19
CA GLN A 148 -11.33 9.05 14.71
C GLN A 148 -10.53 9.39 15.97
N LYS A 149 -10.19 8.35 16.75
CA LYS A 149 -9.32 8.48 17.92
C LYS A 149 -7.96 9.06 17.50
N LYS A 150 -7.42 9.99 18.29
CA LYS A 150 -6.14 10.64 17.96
C LYS A 150 -4.95 9.71 18.14
N PHE A 151 -4.97 8.82 19.12
CA PHE A 151 -3.84 7.95 19.42
C PHE A 151 -4.17 6.49 19.13
N TYR A 152 -3.27 5.82 18.41
CA TYR A 152 -3.29 4.39 18.16
C TYR A 152 -1.93 3.81 18.51
N ALA A 153 -1.93 2.70 19.24
CA ALA A 153 -0.75 1.89 19.48
C ALA A 153 -1.02 0.50 18.91
N LYS A 154 -0.07 -0.02 18.14
CA LYS A 154 -0.12 -1.37 17.59
C LYS A 154 1.18 -2.07 17.94
N THR A 155 1.07 -3.31 18.38
CA THR A 155 2.20 -4.21 18.58
C THR A 155 1.90 -5.49 17.81
N GLY A 156 2.92 -6.09 17.22
CA GLY A 156 2.76 -7.29 16.43
C GLY A 156 4.08 -7.92 16.06
N THR A 157 3.98 -9.11 15.46
CA THR A 157 5.12 -9.83 14.91
C THR A 157 4.85 -10.14 13.45
N ASN A 158 5.82 -9.84 12.59
CA ASN A 158 5.83 -10.23 11.20
C ASN A 158 6.75 -11.44 11.05
N ILE A 159 6.24 -12.50 10.43
CA ILE A 159 7.03 -13.70 10.12
C ILE A 159 6.93 -13.93 8.61
N GLY A 160 8.07 -13.98 7.92
CA GLY A 160 8.09 -14.13 6.47
C GLY A 160 9.50 -14.30 5.90
N ASN A 161 9.64 -15.12 4.85
CA ASN A 161 10.89 -15.27 4.08
C ASN A 161 12.16 -15.61 4.89
N GLY A 162 12.01 -16.34 5.99
CA GLY A 162 13.11 -16.66 6.91
C GLY A 162 13.47 -15.52 7.87
N GLU A 163 12.62 -14.51 7.98
CA GLU A 163 12.75 -13.36 8.87
C GLU A 163 11.58 -13.37 9.86
N GLY A 164 11.89 -13.05 11.12
CA GLY A 164 10.92 -12.81 12.18
C GLY A 164 11.26 -11.48 12.82
N ASP A 165 10.33 -10.53 12.74
CA ASP A 165 10.49 -9.17 13.23
C ASP A 165 9.32 -8.82 14.15
N GLY A 166 9.60 -8.36 15.36
CA GLY A 166 8.63 -7.69 16.23
C GLY A 166 8.59 -6.20 15.93
N TYR A 167 7.40 -5.60 15.96
CA TYR A 167 7.23 -4.17 15.78
C TYR A 167 6.30 -3.57 16.82
N ILE A 168 6.61 -2.33 17.18
CA ILE A 168 5.77 -1.45 17.98
C ILE A 168 5.57 -0.17 17.16
N GLN A 169 4.32 0.20 16.95
CA GLN A 169 3.92 1.38 16.19
C GLN A 169 3.06 2.26 17.07
N PHE A 170 3.46 3.53 17.20
CA PHE A 170 2.65 4.59 17.77
C PHE A 170 2.21 5.53 16.66
N GLN A 171 0.93 5.82 16.59
CA GLN A 171 0.34 6.69 15.58
C GLN A 171 -0.51 7.76 16.27
N LEU A 172 -0.22 9.02 15.93
CA LEU A 172 -0.96 10.20 16.36
C LEU A 172 -1.61 10.85 15.13
N LYS A 173 -2.92 10.66 14.99
CA LYS A 173 -3.75 11.25 13.95
C LYS A 173 -4.27 12.62 14.35
N ASN A 174 -4.38 13.49 13.34
CA ASN A 174 -4.94 14.82 13.42
C ASN A 174 -4.31 15.68 14.54
N LEU A 175 -2.97 15.81 14.49
CA LEU A 175 -2.19 16.48 15.55
C LEU A 175 -2.57 17.96 15.71
N PHE A 176 -2.69 18.69 14.59
CA PHE A 176 -2.98 20.14 14.60
C PHE A 176 -4.35 20.46 14.01
N GLY A 177 -5.21 19.47 13.77
CA GLY A 177 -6.56 19.67 13.25
C GLY A 177 -6.63 19.80 11.72
N GLY A 178 -5.54 19.55 10.98
CA GLY A 178 -5.53 19.55 9.51
C GLY A 178 -5.24 18.18 8.91
N ALA A 179 -5.64 17.10 9.57
CA ALA A 179 -5.37 15.73 9.16
C ALA A 179 -3.87 15.35 9.11
N GLU A 180 -3.05 15.99 9.94
CA GLU A 180 -1.66 15.62 10.09
C GLU A 180 -1.53 14.29 10.84
N ASN A 181 -0.62 13.43 10.41
CA ASN A 181 -0.43 12.10 10.99
C ASN A 181 1.05 11.89 11.34
N VAL A 182 1.35 11.65 12.61
CA VAL A 182 2.69 11.27 13.07
C VAL A 182 2.69 9.77 13.34
N VAL A 183 3.65 9.05 12.77
CA VAL A 183 3.84 7.62 12.98
C VAL A 183 5.27 7.39 13.47
N PHE A 184 5.42 6.70 14.60
CA PHE A 184 6.68 6.21 15.10
C PHE A 184 6.66 4.68 15.07
N ASP A 185 7.57 4.10 14.31
CA ASP A 185 7.75 2.66 14.18
C ASP A 185 9.09 2.24 14.77
N ALA A 186 9.06 1.27 15.68
CA ALA A 186 10.23 0.59 16.21
C ALA A 186 10.14 -0.90 15.86
N ILE A 187 11.08 -1.38 15.04
CA ILE A 187 11.12 -2.76 14.55
C ILE A 187 12.43 -3.40 15.02
N THR A 188 12.33 -4.61 15.54
CA THR A 188 13.48 -5.43 15.93
C THR A 188 13.27 -6.86 15.46
N GLY A 189 14.32 -7.48 14.94
CA GLY A 189 14.19 -8.82 14.40
C GLY A 189 15.51 -9.46 14.02
N THR A 190 15.40 -10.63 13.41
CA THR A 190 16.55 -11.49 13.09
C THR A 190 17.53 -10.82 12.11
N LYS A 191 17.03 -10.24 11.01
CA LYS A 191 17.84 -9.54 9.99
C LYS A 191 17.87 -8.03 10.13
N THR A 192 16.89 -7.45 10.82
CA THR A 192 16.88 -6.03 11.19
C THR A 192 16.96 -5.89 12.71
N PRO A 193 18.18 -5.93 13.29
CA PRO A 193 18.35 -5.83 14.75
C PRO A 193 17.68 -4.60 15.36
N SER A 194 17.77 -3.45 14.69
CA SER A 194 17.19 -2.19 15.14
C SER A 194 16.78 -1.33 13.95
N SER A 195 15.51 -0.96 13.90
CA SER A 195 14.99 0.00 12.93
C SER A 195 14.00 0.92 13.61
N TYR A 196 14.29 2.22 13.60
CA TYR A 196 13.45 3.28 14.15
C TYR A 196 13.10 4.25 13.04
N LEU A 197 11.81 4.54 12.87
CA LEU A 197 11.28 5.44 11.86
C LEU A 197 10.30 6.40 12.52
N LEU A 198 10.52 7.70 12.35
CA LEU A 198 9.56 8.74 12.68
C LEU A 198 9.10 9.40 11.39
N ASN A 199 7.81 9.28 11.07
CA ASN A 199 7.20 9.84 9.88
C ASN A 199 6.12 10.87 10.26
N TYR A 200 6.24 12.08 9.72
CA TYR A 200 5.22 13.12 9.80
C TYR A 200 4.60 13.32 8.42
N SER A 201 3.28 13.16 8.34
CA SER A 201 2.50 13.24 7.11
C SER A 201 1.48 14.36 7.21
N GLN A 202 1.35 15.19 6.17
CA GLN A 202 0.36 16.26 6.13
C GLN A 202 -0.18 16.48 4.71
N PRO A 203 -1.46 16.86 4.55
CA PRO A 203 -1.98 17.27 3.25
C PRO A 203 -1.41 18.63 2.83
N ILE A 204 -0.98 18.75 1.58
CA ILE A 204 -0.44 20.02 1.05
C ILE A 204 -1.61 20.99 0.85
N LEU A 205 -1.55 22.15 1.49
CA LEU A 205 -2.59 23.19 1.42
C LEU A 205 -4.00 22.67 1.77
N ASN A 206 -4.10 21.68 2.66
CA ASN A 206 -5.34 20.98 3.05
C ASN A 206 -6.03 20.23 1.88
N ASP A 207 -5.36 20.03 0.76
CA ASP A 207 -5.90 19.29 -0.38
C ASP A 207 -5.77 17.78 -0.16
N SER A 208 -6.84 17.04 -0.45
CA SER A 208 -6.88 15.56 -0.35
C SER A 208 -6.06 14.85 -1.44
N ARG A 209 -5.70 15.58 -2.51
CA ARG A 209 -4.98 15.04 -3.68
C ARG A 209 -3.47 14.98 -3.49
N PHE A 210 -2.92 15.72 -2.55
CA PHE A 210 -1.47 15.83 -2.38
C PHE A 210 -1.09 15.61 -0.92
N LEU A 211 -0.19 14.66 -0.70
CA LEU A 211 0.34 14.35 0.62
C LEU A 211 1.84 14.63 0.67
N TRP A 212 2.27 15.31 1.72
CA TRP A 212 3.67 15.53 2.05
C TRP A 212 4.07 14.68 3.24
N ASP A 213 5.06 13.81 3.05
CA ASP A 213 5.66 12.97 4.07
C ASP A 213 7.08 13.46 4.36
N SER A 214 7.40 13.70 5.63
CA SER A 214 8.75 13.96 6.14
C SER A 214 9.10 12.87 7.13
N SER A 215 10.12 12.07 6.82
CA SER A 215 10.54 10.93 7.63
C SER A 215 11.99 11.05 8.05
N CYS A 216 12.28 10.64 9.29
CA CYS A 216 13.63 10.47 9.83
C CYS A 216 13.78 9.02 10.27
N PHE A 217 14.88 8.37 9.90
CA PHE A 217 15.06 6.95 10.15
C PHE A 217 16.48 6.59 10.54
N VAL A 218 16.59 5.59 11.41
CA VAL A 218 17.83 4.94 11.81
C VAL A 218 17.60 3.44 11.72
N ASN A 219 18.32 2.76 10.83
CA ASN A 219 18.11 1.35 10.52
C ASN A 219 19.43 0.61 10.41
N THR A 220 19.55 -0.49 11.15
CA THR A 220 20.64 -1.45 11.07
C THR A 220 20.11 -2.74 10.45
N ARG A 221 20.71 -3.16 9.33
CA ARG A 221 20.33 -4.38 8.62
C ARG A 221 21.53 -5.30 8.40
N LYS A 222 21.34 -6.59 8.65
CA LYS A 222 22.29 -7.65 8.30
C LYS A 222 22.02 -8.12 6.86
N LEU A 223 23.07 -8.14 6.05
CA LEU A 223 23.04 -8.60 4.66
C LEU A 223 23.78 -9.93 4.57
N ASP A 224 23.07 -11.03 4.84
CA ASP A 224 23.65 -12.38 4.94
C ASP A 224 24.36 -12.82 3.66
N TRP A 225 23.84 -12.44 2.50
CA TRP A 225 24.37 -12.81 1.18
C TRP A 225 25.74 -12.17 0.86
N ILE A 226 26.13 -11.12 1.60
CA ILE A 226 27.47 -10.54 1.59
C ILE A 226 28.13 -10.55 2.97
N GLN A 227 27.59 -11.29 3.94
CA GLN A 227 28.15 -11.42 5.30
C GLN A 227 28.56 -10.09 5.95
N SER A 228 27.74 -9.05 5.77
CA SER A 228 28.03 -7.68 6.22
C SER A 228 26.80 -7.05 6.90
N SER A 229 27.00 -5.98 7.65
CA SER A 229 25.91 -5.17 8.21
C SER A 229 25.96 -3.74 7.69
N VAL A 230 24.78 -3.13 7.55
CA VAL A 230 24.63 -1.75 7.08
C VAL A 230 23.86 -0.95 8.10
N ASP A 231 24.47 0.12 8.59
CA ASP A 231 23.84 1.10 9.45
C ASP A 231 23.48 2.33 8.61
N THR A 232 22.20 2.65 8.54
CA THR A 232 21.68 3.76 7.76
C THR A 232 20.97 4.77 8.66
N LYS A 233 21.32 6.04 8.51
CA LYS A 233 20.70 7.18 9.21
C LYS A 233 20.32 8.20 8.15
N GLY A 234 19.08 8.66 8.13
CA GLY A 234 18.67 9.55 7.06
C GLY A 234 17.36 10.27 7.28
N ILE A 235 17.10 11.21 6.38
CA ILE A 235 15.86 11.96 6.28
C ILE A 235 15.36 11.86 4.85
N THR A 236 14.06 11.61 4.70
CA THR A 236 13.39 11.55 3.41
C THR A 236 12.16 12.45 3.42
N HIS A 237 12.08 13.33 2.43
CA HIS A 237 10.89 14.10 2.11
C HIS A 237 10.24 13.50 0.88
N LYS A 238 8.93 13.26 0.89
CA LYS A 238 8.19 12.66 -0.22
C LYS A 238 6.89 13.40 -0.44
N MET A 239 6.63 13.79 -1.67
CA MET A 239 5.33 14.25 -2.14
C MET A 239 4.66 13.11 -2.91
N THR A 240 3.47 12.72 -2.47
CA THR A 240 2.65 11.65 -3.07
C THR A 240 1.37 12.26 -3.62
N THR A 241 1.01 11.94 -4.87
CA THR A 241 -0.33 12.27 -5.36
C THR A 241 -1.31 11.14 -5.11
N ARG A 242 -2.52 11.53 -4.73
CA ARG A 242 -3.67 10.68 -4.50
C ARG A 242 -4.80 11.21 -5.37
N VAL A 243 -4.62 11.20 -6.69
CA VAL A 243 -5.71 11.57 -7.60
C VAL A 243 -6.56 10.32 -7.83
N ASP A 244 -7.88 10.46 -7.96
CA ASP A 244 -8.79 9.34 -8.22
C ASP A 244 -8.69 8.83 -9.68
N SER A 245 -7.53 9.02 -10.28
CA SER A 245 -7.13 8.51 -11.58
C SER A 245 -6.36 7.21 -11.40
N LYS A 246 -6.30 6.44 -12.48
CA LYS A 246 -5.47 5.23 -12.60
C LYS A 246 -3.97 5.54 -12.47
N VAL A 247 -3.59 6.82 -12.63
CA VAL A 247 -2.21 7.31 -12.60
C VAL A 247 -1.97 8.13 -11.34
N ASN A 248 -0.89 7.81 -10.65
CA ASN A 248 -0.35 8.57 -9.52
C ASN A 248 1.17 8.70 -9.64
N PHE A 249 1.73 9.74 -9.05
CA PHE A 249 3.16 9.99 -9.03
C PHE A 249 3.66 10.31 -7.62
N ASP A 250 4.90 9.89 -7.36
CA ASP A 250 5.61 10.17 -6.11
C ASP A 250 6.95 10.81 -6.44
N VAL A 251 7.27 11.89 -5.74
CA VAL A 251 8.58 12.55 -5.80
C VAL A 251 9.20 12.51 -4.42
N SER A 252 10.33 11.86 -4.28
CA SER A 252 11.06 11.76 -3.01
C SER A 252 12.44 12.39 -3.12
N PHE A 253 12.86 13.05 -2.06
CA PHE A 253 14.21 13.52 -1.83
C PHE A 253 14.74 12.83 -0.57
N GLU A 254 15.79 12.03 -0.73
CA GLU A 254 16.39 11.22 0.33
C GLU A 254 17.82 11.69 0.58
N ASN A 255 18.17 11.87 1.86
CA ASN A 255 19.54 12.07 2.31
C ASN A 255 19.85 11.02 3.38
N ALA A 256 20.80 10.15 3.09
CA ALA A 256 21.14 9.02 3.94
C ALA A 256 22.66 8.90 4.11
N TRP A 257 23.09 8.82 5.36
CA TRP A 257 24.40 8.34 5.76
C TRP A 257 24.33 6.83 5.96
N ARG A 258 25.14 6.06 5.23
CA ARG A 258 25.17 4.60 5.30
C ARG A 258 26.59 4.13 5.58
N GLN A 259 26.76 3.34 6.62
CA GLN A 259 28.02 2.70 6.98
C GLN A 259 27.94 1.21 6.66
N LEU A 260 28.82 0.72 5.79
CA LEU A 260 28.93 -0.71 5.48
C LEU A 260 30.06 -1.33 6.30
N SER A 261 29.70 -2.22 7.22
CA SER A 261 30.63 -2.94 8.08
C SER A 261 30.75 -4.40 7.63
N ASN A 262 31.96 -4.84 7.30
CA ASN A 262 32.23 -6.22 6.91
C ASN A 262 32.40 -7.10 8.16
N ASN A 263 31.61 -8.17 8.26
CA ASN A 263 31.64 -9.08 9.41
C ASN A 263 32.22 -10.47 9.07
N GLY A 264 32.76 -10.67 7.86
CA GLY A 264 33.34 -11.95 7.45
C GLY A 264 33.43 -12.21 5.95
N SER A 265 32.96 -11.28 5.10
CA SER A 265 33.07 -11.40 3.65
C SER A 265 34.51 -11.42 3.19
N ARG A 266 34.82 -12.37 2.30
CA ARG A 266 36.10 -12.47 1.59
C ARG A 266 36.09 -11.75 0.23
N SER A 267 34.99 -11.09 -0.12
CA SER A 267 34.89 -10.35 -1.39
C SER A 267 35.74 -9.09 -1.34
N MET A 268 36.67 -8.96 -2.29
CA MET A 268 37.47 -7.74 -2.41
C MET A 268 36.62 -6.52 -2.74
N GLN A 269 35.49 -6.69 -3.45
CA GLN A 269 34.57 -5.59 -3.72
C GLN A 269 33.89 -5.09 -2.45
N VAL A 270 33.41 -6.00 -1.60
CA VAL A 270 32.77 -5.64 -0.32
C VAL A 270 33.78 -4.93 0.58
N ILE A 271 34.97 -5.53 0.77
CA ILE A 271 36.04 -4.97 1.62
C ILE A 271 36.44 -3.56 1.17
N ARG A 272 36.61 -3.32 -0.14
CA ARG A 272 36.95 -1.99 -0.66
C ARG A 272 35.84 -0.95 -0.50
N GLN A 273 34.59 -1.40 -0.38
CA GLN A 273 33.43 -0.53 -0.26
C GLN A 273 32.90 -0.45 1.18
N SER A 274 33.52 -1.15 2.14
CA SER A 274 33.25 -1.06 3.58
C SER A 274 33.72 0.29 4.13
N LYS A 275 32.96 1.34 3.83
CA LYS A 275 33.20 2.71 4.26
C LYS A 275 31.89 3.45 4.40
N ASP A 276 31.96 4.66 4.95
CA ASP A 276 30.82 5.54 5.05
C ASP A 276 30.42 6.11 3.69
N THR A 277 29.13 6.09 3.41
CA THR A 277 28.53 6.59 2.18
C THR A 277 27.44 7.60 2.46
N LEU A 278 27.62 8.82 1.96
CA LEU A 278 26.61 9.86 1.99
C LEU A 278 25.90 9.88 0.65
N LYS A 279 24.63 9.49 0.69
CA LYS A 279 23.72 9.37 -0.46
C LYS A 279 22.68 10.47 -0.38
N SER A 280 22.70 11.38 -1.33
CA SER A 280 21.62 12.34 -1.57
C SER A 280 21.03 12.07 -2.94
N SER A 281 19.74 11.76 -2.99
CA SER A 281 19.08 11.31 -4.22
C SER A 281 17.68 11.89 -4.36
N ILE A 282 17.31 12.18 -5.60
CA ILE A 282 15.93 12.45 -6.00
C ILE A 282 15.39 11.18 -6.66
N LEU A 283 14.23 10.73 -6.20
CA LEU A 283 13.49 9.59 -6.73
C LEU A 283 12.16 10.08 -7.30
N PHE A 284 11.90 9.74 -8.56
CA PHE A 284 10.63 9.96 -9.22
C PHE A 284 9.99 8.61 -9.51
N ASN A 285 8.78 8.38 -9.00
CA ASN A 285 8.00 7.19 -9.29
C ASN A 285 6.72 7.56 -10.02
N PHE A 286 6.48 6.87 -11.14
CA PHE A 286 5.22 6.89 -11.86
C PHE A 286 4.51 5.55 -11.63
N LYS A 287 3.25 5.60 -11.20
CA LYS A 287 2.43 4.42 -10.91
C LYS A 287 1.14 4.47 -11.72
N TYR A 288 0.88 3.39 -12.45
CA TYR A 288 -0.38 3.11 -13.11
C TYR A 288 -0.96 1.81 -12.55
N ASP A 289 -2.17 1.85 -11.99
CA ASP A 289 -2.81 0.67 -11.39
C ASP A 289 -4.29 0.60 -11.80
N THR A 290 -4.66 -0.49 -12.46
CA THR A 290 -6.05 -0.82 -12.83
C THR A 290 -6.49 -2.19 -12.32
N ARG A 291 -5.70 -2.78 -11.42
CA ARG A 291 -6.01 -4.09 -10.83
C ARG A 291 -7.23 -4.00 -9.93
N ASP A 292 -8.01 -5.07 -9.93
CA ASP A 292 -9.12 -5.29 -9.00
C ASP A 292 -8.63 -5.47 -7.55
N HIS A 293 -7.54 -6.22 -7.36
CA HIS A 293 -6.95 -6.47 -6.05
C HIS A 293 -5.42 -6.27 -6.07
N PRO A 294 -4.82 -5.59 -5.08
CA PRO A 294 -3.39 -5.26 -5.11
C PRO A 294 -2.46 -6.47 -4.93
N THR A 295 -2.87 -7.50 -4.18
CA THR A 295 -2.03 -8.68 -3.86
C THR A 295 -2.32 -9.91 -4.73
N THR A 296 -3.56 -10.04 -5.22
CA THR A 296 -4.08 -11.22 -5.93
C THR A 296 -5.01 -10.79 -7.06
N PRO A 297 -4.48 -10.05 -8.05
CA PRO A 297 -5.30 -9.50 -9.11
C PRO A 297 -5.92 -10.59 -9.98
N SER A 298 -7.20 -10.46 -10.29
CA SER A 298 -7.91 -11.33 -11.25
C SER A 298 -7.97 -10.68 -12.64
N VAL A 299 -8.07 -9.35 -12.66
CA VAL A 299 -8.15 -8.55 -13.89
C VAL A 299 -7.42 -7.23 -13.68
N GLY A 300 -6.75 -6.76 -14.72
CA GLY A 300 -6.19 -5.42 -14.78
C GLY A 300 -4.68 -5.43 -15.01
N THR A 301 -4.09 -4.24 -14.99
CA THR A 301 -2.67 -4.04 -15.26
C THR A 301 -2.07 -3.07 -14.27
N PHE A 302 -0.84 -3.34 -13.91
CA PHE A 302 0.00 -2.56 -13.05
C PHE A 302 1.30 -2.22 -13.77
N ALA A 303 1.69 -0.96 -13.72
CA ALA A 303 2.96 -0.49 -14.22
C ALA A 303 3.56 0.52 -13.25
N ARG A 304 4.86 0.36 -12.97
CA ARG A 304 5.63 1.30 -12.15
C ARG A 304 6.95 1.57 -12.81
N VAL A 305 7.25 2.85 -13.01
CA VAL A 305 8.56 3.33 -13.44
C VAL A 305 9.16 4.12 -12.30
N GLY A 306 10.34 3.74 -11.83
CA GLY A 306 11.12 4.48 -10.84
C GLY A 306 12.41 4.99 -11.47
N LEU A 307 12.69 6.28 -11.31
CA LEU A 307 13.94 6.92 -11.72
C LEU A 307 14.59 7.56 -10.49
N GLU A 308 15.79 7.11 -10.15
CA GLU A 308 16.59 7.65 -9.05
C GLU A 308 17.83 8.34 -9.61
N LYS A 309 18.08 9.57 -9.21
CA LYS A 309 19.31 10.30 -9.53
C LYS A 309 20.03 10.64 -8.23
N CYS A 310 21.23 10.10 -8.07
CA CYS A 310 22.12 10.36 -6.95
C CYS A 310 23.41 11.05 -7.41
N GLY A 311 23.95 11.94 -6.58
CA GLY A 311 25.17 12.70 -6.89
C GLY A 311 24.91 14.11 -7.43
N LEU A 312 23.79 14.73 -7.04
CA LEU A 312 23.46 16.11 -7.42
C LEU A 312 24.33 17.16 -6.72
N PHE A 313 24.84 16.83 -5.53
CA PHE A 313 25.70 17.71 -4.73
C PHE A 313 27.12 17.15 -4.62
N SER A 314 28.10 18.05 -4.50
CA SER A 314 29.53 17.74 -4.43
C SER A 314 29.94 16.93 -3.18
N PHE A 315 29.17 17.00 -2.09
CA PHE A 315 29.42 16.23 -0.87
C PHE A 315 28.98 14.75 -0.99
N ASN A 316 28.32 14.36 -2.07
CA ASN A 316 27.97 12.96 -2.29
C ASN A 316 29.21 12.14 -2.64
N ASN A 317 29.40 11.04 -1.91
CA ASN A 317 30.48 10.10 -2.20
C ASN A 317 30.04 8.95 -3.12
N VAL A 318 28.74 8.82 -3.37
CA VAL A 318 28.15 7.95 -4.40
C VAL A 318 27.43 8.79 -5.46
N ALA A 319 27.51 8.36 -6.71
CA ALA A 319 26.84 9.03 -7.82
C ALA A 319 26.37 8.00 -8.84
N PHE A 320 25.07 7.94 -9.08
CA PHE A 320 24.49 6.98 -10.01
C PHE A 320 23.14 7.49 -10.55
N THR A 321 22.71 6.87 -11.64
CA THR A 321 21.34 6.99 -12.16
C THR A 321 20.74 5.60 -12.21
N LYS A 322 19.61 5.38 -11.55
CA LYS A 322 18.95 4.09 -11.43
C LYS A 322 17.58 4.17 -12.08
N LEU A 323 17.28 3.23 -12.96
CA LEU A 323 15.98 3.05 -13.58
C LEU A 323 15.42 1.69 -13.17
N VAL A 324 14.16 1.67 -12.76
CA VAL A 324 13.45 0.45 -12.37
C VAL A 324 12.09 0.43 -13.05
N TRP A 325 11.75 -0.72 -13.63
CA TRP A 325 10.47 -1.01 -14.23
C TRP A 325 9.85 -2.23 -13.54
N GLU A 326 8.59 -2.12 -13.16
CA GLU A 326 7.76 -3.23 -12.67
C GLU A 326 6.45 -3.23 -13.44
N GLY A 327 6.14 -4.36 -14.08
CA GLY A 327 4.90 -4.59 -14.81
C GLY A 327 4.21 -5.84 -14.31
N GLN A 328 2.88 -5.81 -14.22
CA GLN A 328 2.07 -6.97 -13.93
C GLN A 328 0.75 -6.87 -14.67
N THR A 329 0.33 -7.95 -15.33
CA THR A 329 -0.95 -8.03 -16.03
C THR A 329 -1.68 -9.29 -15.58
N ALA A 330 -2.91 -9.13 -15.10
CA ALA A 330 -3.79 -10.23 -14.73
C ALA A 330 -4.94 -10.33 -15.73
N ARG A 331 -5.18 -11.56 -16.21
CA ARG A 331 -6.30 -11.87 -17.10
C ARG A 331 -6.98 -13.15 -16.65
N ARG A 332 -8.28 -13.04 -16.36
CA ARG A 332 -9.16 -14.18 -16.13
C ARG A 332 -9.36 -14.96 -17.43
N LEU A 333 -9.04 -16.26 -17.44
CA LEU A 333 -9.26 -17.15 -18.58
C LEU A 333 -10.67 -17.73 -18.59
N ASN A 334 -11.11 -18.21 -17.43
CA ASN A 334 -12.45 -18.72 -17.17
C ASN A 334 -12.81 -18.44 -15.69
N GLU A 335 -13.94 -18.96 -15.19
CA GLU A 335 -14.35 -18.72 -13.79
C GLU A 335 -13.32 -19.20 -12.76
N ASN A 336 -12.52 -20.22 -13.09
CA ASN A 336 -11.66 -20.91 -12.13
C ASN A 336 -10.16 -20.57 -12.29
N HIS A 337 -9.74 -20.03 -13.43
CA HIS A 337 -8.34 -19.84 -13.79
C HIS A 337 -8.04 -18.39 -14.16
N THR A 338 -6.97 -17.87 -13.57
CA THR A 338 -6.42 -16.55 -13.84
C THR A 338 -4.95 -16.69 -14.18
N ILE A 339 -4.52 -16.07 -15.27
CA ILE A 339 -3.11 -15.92 -15.59
C ILE A 339 -2.64 -14.56 -15.12
N ILE A 340 -1.51 -14.55 -14.41
CA ILE A 340 -0.76 -13.34 -14.05
C ILE A 340 0.59 -13.42 -14.73
N ALA A 341 0.89 -12.43 -15.55
CA ALA A 341 2.22 -12.19 -16.08
C ALA A 341 2.87 -11.06 -15.28
N SER A 342 4.10 -11.27 -14.81
CA SER A 342 4.88 -10.27 -14.10
C SER A 342 6.23 -10.10 -14.77
N ASN A 343 6.73 -8.87 -14.74
CA ASN A 343 8.04 -8.54 -15.27
C ASN A 343 8.66 -7.42 -14.44
N ARG A 344 9.96 -7.51 -14.20
CA ARG A 344 10.76 -6.47 -13.58
C ARG A 344 12.05 -6.31 -14.35
N ALA A 345 12.47 -5.07 -14.53
CA ALA A 345 13.74 -4.77 -15.17
C ALA A 345 14.36 -3.57 -14.47
N GLY A 346 15.68 -3.47 -14.54
CA GLY A 346 16.36 -2.29 -14.03
C GLY A 346 17.75 -2.12 -14.59
N ALA A 347 18.20 -0.87 -14.56
CA ALA A 347 19.49 -0.43 -15.05
C ALA A 347 20.08 0.58 -14.08
N LEU A 348 21.33 0.36 -13.69
CA LEU A 348 22.10 1.22 -12.80
C LEU A 348 23.33 1.72 -13.55
N PHE A 349 23.36 3.02 -13.79
CA PHE A 349 24.46 3.69 -14.45
C PHE A 349 25.30 4.41 -13.40
N GLY A 350 26.55 4.00 -13.21
CA GLY A 350 27.52 4.78 -12.44
C GLY A 350 27.76 6.12 -13.14
N THR A 351 27.68 7.23 -12.41
CA THR A 351 27.89 8.57 -12.97
C THR A 351 29.07 9.28 -12.31
N GLY A 352 29.69 10.25 -12.98
CA GLY A 352 30.84 10.98 -12.45
C GLY A 352 32.13 10.14 -12.38
N GLY A 353 32.30 9.17 -13.28
CA GLY A 353 33.49 8.31 -13.35
C GLY A 353 33.63 7.29 -12.21
N ARG A 354 32.61 7.16 -11.36
CA ARG A 354 32.62 6.23 -10.22
C ARG A 354 31.89 4.92 -10.57
N PRO A 355 32.42 3.75 -10.19
CA PRO A 355 31.71 2.48 -10.36
C PRO A 355 30.51 2.39 -9.40
N SER A 356 29.58 1.49 -9.70
CA SER A 356 28.43 1.23 -8.83
C SER A 356 28.85 0.67 -7.47
N ASN A 357 28.15 1.10 -6.43
CA ASN A 357 28.31 0.61 -5.06
C ASN A 357 27.46 -0.65 -4.87
N VAL A 358 27.98 -1.65 -4.16
CA VAL A 358 27.30 -2.90 -3.78
C VAL A 358 25.97 -2.60 -3.07
N LEU A 359 25.90 -1.54 -2.27
CA LEU A 359 24.64 -1.14 -1.61
C LEU A 359 23.56 -0.64 -2.58
N ASP A 360 23.95 -0.13 -3.76
CA ASP A 360 23.03 0.47 -4.72
C ASP A 360 22.65 -0.50 -5.86
N ARG A 361 23.41 -1.58 -6.02
CA ARG A 361 23.21 -2.64 -7.02
C ARG A 361 21.91 -3.40 -6.82
N PHE A 362 21.43 -3.96 -7.91
CA PHE A 362 20.31 -4.88 -7.89
C PHE A 362 20.75 -6.25 -7.42
N HIS A 363 19.88 -6.89 -6.67
CA HIS A 363 20.02 -8.26 -6.23
C HIS A 363 18.74 -8.99 -6.63
N LEU A 364 18.86 -10.27 -6.97
CA LEU A 364 17.72 -11.11 -7.36
C LEU A 364 17.75 -12.44 -6.61
N GLY A 365 16.56 -13.00 -6.41
CA GLY A 365 16.36 -14.34 -5.87
C GLY A 365 15.70 -14.33 -4.50
N GLY A 366 14.94 -15.38 -4.23
CA GLY A 366 14.14 -15.51 -3.01
C GLY A 366 12.69 -15.86 -3.35
N PRO A 367 11.85 -16.05 -2.32
CA PRO A 367 10.47 -16.50 -2.51
C PRO A 367 9.54 -15.49 -3.19
N ASN A 368 9.84 -14.19 -3.09
CA ASN A 368 9.00 -13.12 -3.65
C ASN A 368 9.48 -12.62 -5.04
N ASP A 369 10.69 -12.99 -5.43
CA ASP A 369 11.29 -12.66 -6.72
C ASP A 369 11.36 -13.93 -7.57
N VAL A 370 12.56 -14.34 -8.00
CA VAL A 370 12.75 -15.59 -8.74
C VAL A 370 12.82 -16.74 -7.73
N ARG A 371 11.71 -17.50 -7.63
CA ARG A 371 11.58 -18.68 -6.77
C ARG A 371 12.61 -19.74 -7.16
N SER A 372 12.92 -20.67 -6.24
CA SER A 372 13.99 -21.67 -6.38
C SER A 372 15.44 -21.16 -6.25
N PHE A 373 15.64 -19.85 -6.05
CA PHE A 373 16.93 -19.28 -5.70
C PHE A 373 16.92 -18.84 -4.23
N LEU A 374 18.08 -18.92 -3.56
CA LEU A 374 18.22 -18.34 -2.21
C LEU A 374 17.99 -16.82 -2.28
N LEU A 375 17.64 -16.24 -1.13
CA LEU A 375 17.43 -14.79 -1.01
C LEU A 375 18.67 -14.03 -1.49
N GLN A 376 18.50 -13.18 -2.50
CA GLN A 376 19.59 -12.46 -3.16
C GLN A 376 20.74 -13.36 -3.67
N GLY A 377 20.42 -14.60 -4.03
CA GLY A 377 21.37 -15.64 -4.42
C GLY A 377 21.67 -15.74 -5.93
N LEU A 378 20.88 -15.06 -6.78
CA LEU A 378 21.00 -15.10 -8.23
C LEU A 378 21.93 -13.97 -8.73
N GLY A 379 22.89 -14.32 -9.58
CA GLY A 379 23.74 -13.37 -10.30
C GLY A 379 25.22 -13.35 -9.88
N PRO A 380 25.94 -12.25 -10.20
CA PRO A 380 27.39 -12.19 -10.04
C PRO A 380 27.85 -12.33 -8.58
N LYS A 381 28.92 -13.12 -8.40
CA LYS A 381 29.54 -13.36 -7.10
C LYS A 381 31.02 -13.00 -7.12
N ASP A 382 31.52 -12.68 -5.93
CA ASP A 382 32.93 -12.45 -5.65
C ASP A 382 33.27 -13.19 -4.36
N ASN A 383 34.16 -14.18 -4.43
CA ASN A 383 34.56 -15.04 -3.29
C ASN A 383 33.36 -15.49 -2.42
N ASN A 384 32.39 -16.17 -3.05
CA ASN A 384 31.15 -16.68 -2.44
C ASN A 384 30.15 -15.62 -1.91
N SER A 385 30.44 -14.32 -2.05
CA SER A 385 29.51 -13.24 -1.70
C SER A 385 28.70 -12.80 -2.92
N SER A 386 27.38 -12.66 -2.79
CA SER A 386 26.49 -12.16 -3.84
C SER A 386 26.59 -10.63 -3.93
N VAL A 387 27.47 -10.11 -4.78
CA VAL A 387 27.76 -8.67 -4.88
C VAL A 387 26.77 -7.87 -5.73
N GLY A 388 25.75 -8.54 -6.29
CA GLY A 388 24.73 -7.94 -7.12
C GLY A 388 25.21 -7.52 -8.52
N GLY A 389 24.29 -6.96 -9.30
CA GLY A 389 24.52 -6.49 -10.66
C GLY A 389 23.94 -5.10 -10.91
N ASP A 390 24.33 -4.52 -12.04
CA ASP A 390 23.90 -3.17 -12.44
C ASP A 390 22.68 -3.23 -13.35
N TYR A 391 22.50 -4.34 -14.07
CA TYR A 391 21.38 -4.54 -14.97
C TYR A 391 20.70 -5.85 -14.66
N PHE A 392 19.38 -5.85 -14.64
CA PHE A 392 18.62 -7.06 -14.42
C PHE A 392 17.33 -7.09 -15.24
N VAL A 393 16.90 -8.31 -15.55
CA VAL A 393 15.58 -8.63 -16.06
C VAL A 393 15.09 -9.87 -15.33
N SER A 394 13.90 -9.80 -14.78
CA SER A 394 13.22 -10.94 -14.19
C SER A 394 11.74 -10.90 -14.52
N GLY A 395 11.07 -12.03 -14.41
CA GLY A 395 9.64 -12.11 -14.66
C GLY A 395 9.10 -13.48 -14.38
N GLY A 396 7.78 -13.58 -14.48
CA GLY A 396 7.08 -14.83 -14.25
C GLY A 396 5.75 -14.91 -14.96
N LEU A 397 5.32 -16.14 -15.17
CA LEU A 397 3.96 -16.49 -15.55
C LEU A 397 3.39 -17.36 -14.45
N SER A 398 2.32 -16.90 -13.82
CA SER A 398 1.64 -17.60 -12.72
C SER A 398 0.21 -17.90 -13.13
N LEU A 399 -0.17 -19.18 -13.14
CA LEU A 399 -1.54 -19.63 -13.34
C LEU A 399 -2.15 -19.92 -11.97
N ILE A 400 -3.10 -19.08 -11.56
CA ILE A 400 -3.86 -19.24 -10.32
C ILE A 400 -5.17 -19.97 -10.65
N SER A 401 -5.40 -21.07 -9.95
CA SER A 401 -6.57 -21.93 -10.11
C SER A 401 -7.34 -22.09 -8.80
N HIS A 402 -8.66 -22.14 -8.90
CA HIS A 402 -9.51 -22.56 -7.80
C HIS A 402 -9.26 -24.04 -7.45
N ILE A 403 -9.31 -24.38 -6.16
CA ILE A 403 -9.06 -25.75 -5.69
C ILE A 403 -10.34 -26.58 -5.89
N PRO A 404 -10.29 -27.73 -6.58
CA PRO A 404 -11.47 -28.57 -6.75
C PRO A 404 -12.14 -28.92 -5.42
N LYS A 405 -13.47 -28.89 -5.37
CA LYS A 405 -14.31 -29.22 -4.20
C LYS A 405 -14.20 -28.27 -3.01
N THR A 406 -13.65 -27.06 -3.17
CA THR A 406 -13.76 -26.00 -2.15
C THR A 406 -14.85 -24.98 -2.50
N PRO A 407 -15.38 -24.22 -1.53
CA PRO A 407 -16.30 -23.11 -1.81
C PRO A 407 -15.68 -22.07 -2.74
N ARG A 408 -16.49 -21.38 -3.55
CA ARG A 408 -16.00 -20.34 -4.49
C ARG A 408 -15.32 -19.16 -3.78
N ASP A 409 -15.78 -18.83 -2.58
CA ASP A 409 -15.27 -17.71 -1.78
C ASP A 409 -14.05 -18.05 -0.94
N THR A 410 -13.40 -19.20 -1.19
CA THR A 410 -12.21 -19.58 -0.44
C THR A 410 -11.03 -18.65 -0.74
N ASN A 411 -10.30 -18.27 0.30
CA ASN A 411 -9.04 -17.54 0.18
C ASN A 411 -7.87 -18.43 -0.24
N PHE A 412 -8.05 -19.76 -0.26
CA PHE A 412 -7.04 -20.72 -0.70
C PHE A 412 -7.13 -20.98 -2.19
N LYS A 413 -6.04 -20.73 -2.91
CA LYS A 413 -5.94 -20.98 -4.35
C LYS A 413 -4.76 -21.89 -4.63
N PHE A 414 -4.90 -22.76 -5.61
CA PHE A 414 -3.76 -23.48 -6.17
C PHE A 414 -3.07 -22.58 -7.18
N HIS A 415 -1.75 -22.61 -7.27
CA HIS A 415 -1.07 -21.90 -8.34
C HIS A 415 0.13 -22.68 -8.86
N THR A 416 0.36 -22.55 -10.17
CA THR A 416 1.58 -23.01 -10.84
C THR A 416 2.28 -21.80 -11.41
N PHE A 417 3.61 -21.81 -11.41
CA PHE A 417 4.38 -20.67 -11.88
C PHE A 417 5.62 -21.12 -12.63
N PHE A 418 6.02 -20.28 -13.58
CA PHE A 418 7.32 -20.29 -14.23
C PHE A 418 7.97 -18.94 -13.96
N ASN A 419 9.20 -18.93 -13.45
CA ASN A 419 9.96 -17.71 -13.22
C ASN A 419 11.28 -17.75 -13.99
N TYR A 420 11.74 -16.57 -14.41
CA TYR A 420 13.03 -16.38 -15.04
C TYR A 420 13.72 -15.14 -14.49
N GLY A 421 15.04 -15.15 -14.48
CA GLY A 421 15.85 -14.06 -14.01
C GLY A 421 17.24 -14.03 -14.63
N ARG A 422 17.75 -12.83 -14.87
CA ARG A 422 19.11 -12.56 -15.31
C ARG A 422 19.60 -11.29 -14.63
N LEU A 423 20.76 -11.38 -13.99
CA LEU A 423 21.45 -10.26 -13.34
C LEU A 423 22.88 -10.19 -13.87
N VAL A 424 23.29 -9.01 -14.34
CA VAL A 424 24.58 -8.79 -14.99
C VAL A 424 25.26 -7.57 -14.39
N LYS A 425 26.57 -7.66 -14.19
CA LYS A 425 27.39 -6.52 -13.77
C LYS A 425 27.70 -5.62 -14.97
N GLY A 426 27.53 -4.32 -14.79
CA GLY A 426 27.94 -3.29 -15.72
C GLY A 426 29.44 -3.07 -15.62
N GLY A 427 30.13 -3.06 -16.76
CA GLY A 427 31.55 -2.78 -16.78
C GLY A 427 31.97 -2.39 -18.17
N GLY A 428 32.29 -1.10 -18.36
CA GLY A 428 33.04 -0.48 -19.47
C GLY A 428 32.65 -0.74 -20.93
N GLY A 429 31.86 -1.78 -21.22
CA GLY A 429 31.47 -2.20 -22.56
C GLY A 429 30.30 -1.39 -23.09
N SER A 430 30.11 -1.48 -24.40
CA SER A 430 29.00 -0.83 -25.09
C SER A 430 27.66 -1.35 -24.56
N PHE A 431 26.63 -0.50 -24.59
CA PHE A 431 25.25 -0.87 -24.24
C PHE A 431 24.77 -2.11 -25.01
N SER A 432 25.25 -2.31 -26.24
CA SER A 432 24.96 -3.50 -27.05
C SER A 432 25.42 -4.81 -26.41
N ASP A 433 26.55 -4.81 -25.71
CA ASP A 433 27.08 -6.02 -25.06
C ASP A 433 26.27 -6.36 -23.81
N VAL A 434 25.84 -5.33 -23.07
CA VAL A 434 24.94 -5.50 -21.92
C VAL A 434 23.59 -6.07 -22.40
N ALA A 435 23.02 -5.49 -23.46
CA ALA A 435 21.77 -5.99 -24.05
C ALA A 435 21.91 -7.46 -24.52
N ARG A 436 23.02 -7.81 -25.17
CA ARG A 436 23.32 -9.19 -25.59
C ARG A 436 23.40 -10.14 -24.38
N LYS A 437 24.10 -9.75 -23.31
CA LYS A 437 24.23 -10.54 -22.06
C LYS A 437 22.91 -10.71 -21.32
N LEU A 438 22.03 -9.71 -21.38
CA LEU A 438 20.70 -9.78 -20.79
C LEU A 438 19.75 -10.66 -21.59
N SER A 439 19.90 -10.72 -22.92
CA SER A 439 19.03 -11.50 -23.81
C SER A 439 19.27 -13.01 -23.81
N ARG A 440 20.33 -13.48 -23.13
CA ARG A 440 20.78 -14.88 -23.16
C ARG A 440 21.01 -15.41 -21.74
N GLU A 441 20.94 -16.73 -21.61
CA GLU A 441 21.29 -17.48 -20.39
C GLU A 441 20.47 -17.07 -19.14
N TYR A 442 19.16 -17.11 -19.26
CA TYR A 442 18.29 -16.90 -18.10
C TYR A 442 18.36 -18.07 -17.13
N SER A 443 18.42 -17.77 -15.84
CA SER A 443 18.16 -18.75 -14.79
C SER A 443 16.64 -18.89 -14.65
N THR A 444 16.12 -20.10 -14.78
CA THR A 444 14.69 -20.38 -14.85
C THR A 444 14.26 -21.39 -13.80
N SER A 445 13.04 -21.25 -13.31
CA SER A 445 12.46 -22.15 -12.32
C SER A 445 10.97 -22.37 -12.61
N ILE A 446 10.50 -23.53 -12.18
CA ILE A 446 9.09 -23.90 -12.24
C ILE A 446 8.66 -24.40 -10.87
N GLY A 447 7.40 -24.22 -10.54
CA GLY A 447 6.86 -24.75 -9.30
C GLY A 447 5.34 -24.76 -9.27
N ALA A 448 4.83 -25.40 -8.23
CA ALA A 448 3.42 -25.46 -7.91
C ALA A 448 3.25 -25.31 -6.40
N GLY A 449 2.15 -24.69 -5.98
CA GLY A 449 1.96 -24.37 -4.58
C GLY A 449 0.54 -23.96 -4.22
N ILE A 450 0.33 -23.76 -2.92
CA ILE A 450 -0.91 -23.24 -2.37
C ILE A 450 -0.66 -21.78 -1.98
N LEU A 451 -1.59 -20.94 -2.41
CA LEU A 451 -1.68 -19.52 -2.12
C LEU A 451 -2.79 -19.32 -1.08
N TYR A 452 -2.53 -18.59 -0.01
CA TYR A 452 -3.55 -18.04 0.87
C TYR A 452 -3.61 -16.52 0.72
N ASN A 453 -4.77 -16.02 0.32
CA ASN A 453 -5.05 -14.61 0.11
C ASN A 453 -5.56 -13.97 1.41
N HIS A 454 -4.69 -13.26 2.13
CA HIS A 454 -5.09 -12.44 3.27
C HIS A 454 -5.24 -10.98 2.83
N PRO A 455 -6.15 -10.18 3.43
CA PRO A 455 -6.36 -8.78 3.03
C PRO A 455 -5.09 -7.92 3.07
N GLN A 456 -4.18 -8.21 3.99
CA GLN A 456 -2.93 -7.45 4.19
C GLN A 456 -1.71 -8.05 3.49
N ALA A 457 -1.72 -9.36 3.19
CA ALA A 457 -0.54 -10.06 2.69
C ALA A 457 -0.91 -11.32 1.91
N ARG A 458 -0.02 -11.77 1.05
CA ARG A 458 -0.12 -13.03 0.33
C ARG A 458 0.86 -14.03 0.91
N PHE A 459 0.36 -15.22 1.25
CA PHE A 459 1.14 -16.33 1.77
C PHE A 459 1.22 -17.42 0.72
N GLU A 460 2.42 -17.92 0.46
CA GLU A 460 2.67 -18.98 -0.51
C GLU A 460 3.42 -20.14 0.13
N LEU A 461 2.95 -21.36 -0.12
CA LEU A 461 3.68 -22.58 0.17
C LEU A 461 3.92 -23.30 -1.16
N ASN A 462 5.18 -23.27 -1.61
CA ASN A 462 5.56 -23.66 -2.96
C ASN A 462 6.51 -24.87 -2.93
N PHE A 463 6.30 -25.80 -3.85
CA PHE A 463 7.29 -26.78 -4.26
C PHE A 463 8.00 -26.26 -5.50
N VAL A 464 9.32 -26.06 -5.40
CA VAL A 464 10.11 -25.32 -6.40
C VAL A 464 11.23 -26.17 -6.98
N LEU A 465 11.40 -26.08 -8.30
CA LEU A 465 12.44 -26.79 -9.05
C LEU A 465 13.17 -25.80 -9.99
N PRO A 466 14.50 -25.68 -9.88
CA PRO A 466 15.28 -24.87 -10.80
C PRO A 466 15.53 -25.69 -12.07
N LEU A 467 15.22 -25.12 -13.24
CA LEU A 467 15.41 -25.75 -14.54
C LEU A 467 16.79 -25.40 -15.12
N THR A 468 17.15 -24.11 -15.08
CA THR A 468 18.45 -23.61 -15.51
C THR A 468 19.03 -22.68 -14.46
N ALA A 469 20.35 -22.77 -14.26
CA ALA A 469 21.07 -21.94 -13.30
C ALA A 469 22.51 -21.75 -13.73
N HIS A 470 23.10 -20.61 -13.37
CA HIS A 470 24.54 -20.40 -13.52
C HIS A 470 25.30 -21.15 -12.43
N SER A 471 26.55 -21.51 -12.70
CA SER A 471 27.44 -22.12 -11.70
C SER A 471 27.64 -21.23 -10.46
N THR A 472 27.47 -19.92 -10.64
CA THR A 472 27.55 -18.95 -9.56
C THR A 472 26.26 -18.84 -8.78
N ASP A 473 25.10 -19.33 -9.21
CA ASP A 473 23.83 -19.07 -8.52
C ASP A 473 23.68 -19.94 -7.25
N TYR A 474 23.06 -19.40 -6.20
CA TYR A 474 22.66 -20.22 -5.04
C TYR A 474 21.23 -20.71 -5.18
N LEU A 475 21.09 -22.04 -5.22
CA LEU A 475 19.84 -22.73 -5.49
C LEU A 475 19.14 -23.21 -4.21
N ARG A 476 17.81 -23.30 -4.31
CA ARG A 476 16.93 -23.94 -3.34
C ARG A 476 15.99 -24.87 -4.09
N LYS A 477 15.95 -26.14 -3.69
CA LYS A 477 15.03 -27.17 -4.22
C LYS A 477 14.04 -27.57 -3.14
N GLY A 478 12.84 -27.99 -3.55
CA GLY A 478 11.83 -28.53 -2.65
C GLY A 478 10.93 -27.45 -2.08
N ILE A 479 10.69 -27.48 -0.76
CA ILE A 479 9.69 -26.61 -0.13
C ILE A 479 10.26 -25.20 0.12
N GLN A 480 9.54 -24.20 -0.37
CA GLN A 480 9.80 -22.78 -0.17
C GLN A 480 8.51 -22.10 0.26
N TYR A 481 8.56 -21.36 1.38
CA TYR A 481 7.46 -20.49 1.78
C TYR A 481 7.79 -19.04 1.44
N GLY A 482 6.77 -18.28 1.08
CA GLY A 482 6.86 -16.86 0.74
C GLY A 482 5.79 -16.05 1.43
N VAL A 483 6.16 -14.89 1.96
CA VAL A 483 5.23 -13.93 2.55
C VAL A 483 5.55 -12.56 1.97
N GLY A 484 4.54 -11.86 1.45
CA GLY A 484 4.76 -10.57 0.84
C GLY A 484 3.49 -9.91 0.31
N ILE A 485 3.66 -8.72 -0.25
CA ILE A 485 2.61 -7.96 -0.92
C ILE A 485 2.81 -8.01 -2.45
N SER A 486 4.07 -8.11 -2.89
CA SER A 486 4.44 -8.23 -4.30
C SER A 486 5.20 -9.54 -4.52
N PHE A 487 4.77 -10.27 -5.54
CA PHE A 487 5.35 -11.54 -6.00
C PHE A 487 5.52 -11.48 -7.52
N LEU A 488 6.49 -12.23 -8.05
CA LEU A 488 6.53 -12.55 -9.49
C LEU A 488 5.48 -13.61 -9.85
#